data_AF-A0A966A0K1-F1
#
_entry.id   AF-A0A966A0K1-F1
#
_cell.length_a   1.000
_cell.length_b   1.000
_cell.length_c   1.000
_cell.angle_alpha   90.00
_cell.angle_beta   90.00
_cell.angle_gamma   90.00
#
_symmetry.space_group_name_H-M   'P 1'
#
loop_
_entity.id
_entity.type
_entity.pdbx_description
1 polymer ?
#
loop_
_entity_poly.entity_id
_entity_poly.type
_entity_poly.pdbx_seq_one_letter_code
_entity_poly.pdbx_strand_id
1 'polypeptide(L)' 'MRPGADNGKTLNLVVVTFIVAVFVFASPFHLLWMTPKTPWYLPYLIWLGVIVMTGIVQYWRGRNEL' A
#
# COMPACT_ATOMS: atom_id res chain seq x y z
N MET A 1 -10.47 -0.53 31.33
CA MET A 1 -9.72 -0.58 30.06
C MET A 1 -10.64 -0.04 28.98
N ARG A 2 -10.25 1.02 28.26
CA ARG A 2 -11.13 1.72 27.30
C ARG A 2 -10.88 1.16 25.89
N PRO A 3 -11.82 0.38 25.30
CA PRO A 3 -11.68 -0.11 23.94
C PRO A 3 -11.93 1.06 22.98
N GLY A 4 -10.92 1.45 22.21
CA GLY A 4 -11.04 2.54 21.23
C GLY A 4 -9.73 3.25 20.88
N ALA A 5 -8.73 3.24 21.76
CA ALA A 5 -7.42 3.87 21.48
C ALA A 5 -6.45 2.98 20.68
N ASP A 6 -6.66 1.67 20.78
CA ASP A 6 -5.96 0.57 20.15
C ASP A 6 -6.19 0.51 18.63
N ASN A 7 -7.42 0.77 18.18
CA ASN A 7 -7.77 0.71 16.75
C ASN A 7 -7.02 1.78 15.92
N GLY A 8 -6.86 2.99 16.46
CA GLY A 8 -6.11 4.06 15.79
C GLY A 8 -4.62 3.77 15.72
N LYS A 9 -4.06 3.11 16.75
CA LYS A 9 -2.64 2.74 16.80
C LYS A 9 -2.30 1.63 15.81
N THR A 10 -3.16 0.61 15.71
CA THR A 10 -3.01 -0.50 14.77
C THR A 10 -3.14 -0.03 13.33
N LEU A 11 -4.12 0.84 13.03
CA LEU A 11 -4.32 1.40 11.69
C LEU A 11 -3.11 2.25 11.26
N ASN A 12 -2.58 3.06 12.17
CA ASN A 12 -1.40 3.88 11.89
C ASN A 12 -0.16 2.99 11.63
N LEU A 13 0.03 1.92 12.40
CA LEU A 13 1.09 0.92 12.17
C LEU A 13 0.94 0.21 10.82
N VAL A 14 -0.27 -0.15 10.42
CA VAL A 14 -0.55 -0.76 9.11
C VAL A 14 -0.21 0.20 7.98
N VAL A 15 -0.62 1.47 8.10
CA VAL A 15 -0.33 2.51 7.10
C VAL A 15 1.18 2.78 7.01
N VAL A 16 1.86 2.92 8.14
CA VAL A 16 3.32 3.13 8.18
C VAL A 16 4.06 1.93 7.61
N THR A 17 3.68 0.71 7.99
CA THR A 17 4.30 -0.52 7.45
C THR A 17 4.07 -0.64 5.95
N PHE A 18 2.88 -0.28 5.46
CA PHE A 18 2.58 -0.25 4.04
C PHE A 18 3.43 0.78 3.29
N ILE A 19 3.53 2.01 3.81
CA ILE A 19 4.36 3.07 3.21
C ILE A 19 5.84 2.66 3.18
N VAL A 20 6.34 2.08 4.28
CA VAL A 20 7.72 1.60 4.38
C VAL A 20 7.96 0.46 3.40
N ALA A 21 7.04 -0.51 3.31
CA ALA A 21 7.13 -1.58 2.31
C ALA A 21 7.15 -1.00 0.90
N VAL A 22 6.22 -0.10 0.57
CA VAL A 22 6.20 0.57 -0.74
C VAL A 22 7.52 1.30 -1.00
N PHE A 23 8.10 2.02 -0.04
CA PHE A 23 9.37 2.72 -0.20
C PHE A 23 10.56 1.78 -0.41
N VAL A 24 10.64 0.71 0.39
CA VAL A 24 11.72 -0.29 0.29
C VAL A 24 11.62 -1.03 -1.05
N PHE A 25 10.42 -1.41 -1.45
CA PHE A 25 10.18 -2.06 -2.75
C PHE A 25 10.24 -1.07 -3.92
N ALA A 26 10.01 0.23 -3.72
CA ALA A 26 10.16 1.28 -4.73
C ALA A 26 11.62 1.58 -5.08
N SER A 27 12.57 1.35 -4.16
CA SER A 27 14.00 1.55 -4.42
C SER A 27 14.54 0.73 -5.62
N PRO A 28 14.25 -0.58 -5.76
CA PRO A 28 14.58 -1.33 -6.99
C PRO A 28 13.71 -0.94 -8.19
N PHE A 29 12.51 -0.37 -7.98
CA PHE A 29 11.70 0.16 -9.09
C PHE A 29 12.32 1.37 -9.77
N HIS A 30 13.11 2.17 -9.05
CA HIS A 30 13.84 3.29 -9.66
C HIS A 30 14.93 2.81 -10.62
N LEU A 31 15.59 1.68 -10.31
CA LEU A 31 16.52 1.01 -11.22
C LEU A 31 15.82 0.43 -12.45
N LEU A 32 14.59 -0.06 -12.29
CA LEU A 32 13.74 -0.51 -13.39
C LEU A 32 13.37 0.66 -14.32
N TRP A 33 13.10 1.85 -13.79
CA TRP A 33 12.82 3.06 -14.58
C TRP A 33 14.00 3.54 -15.44
N MET A 34 15.22 3.45 -14.93
CA MET A 34 16.41 3.93 -15.65
C MET A 34 16.97 2.92 -16.66
N THR A 35 16.46 1.69 -16.67
CA THR A 35 16.98 0.66 -17.57
C THR A 35 16.28 0.76 -18.94
N PRO A 36 17.01 0.97 -20.06
CA PRO A 36 16.42 1.21 -21.38
C PRO A 36 15.57 0.08 -21.96
N LYS A 37 15.66 -1.13 -21.40
CA LYS A 37 14.90 -2.32 -21.82
C LYS A 37 13.62 -2.55 -21.00
N THR A 38 13.37 -1.75 -19.98
CA THR A 38 12.25 -1.98 -19.08
C THR A 38 10.97 -1.35 -19.62
N PRO A 39 9.84 -2.08 -19.62
CA PRO A 39 8.57 -1.55 -20.07
C PRO A 39 8.11 -0.31 -19.27
N TRP A 40 7.83 0.78 -19.98
CA TRP A 40 7.42 2.07 -19.43
C TRP A 40 6.12 2.02 -18.61
N TYR A 41 5.29 0.99 -18.77
CA TYR A 41 4.02 0.84 -18.06
C TYR A 41 4.15 0.18 -16.67
N LEU A 42 5.31 -0.39 -16.33
CA LEU A 42 5.58 -1.03 -15.02
C LEU A 42 5.25 -0.15 -13.79
N PRO A 43 5.68 1.12 -13.71
CA PRO A 43 5.23 2.05 -12.66
C PRO A 43 3.72 2.11 -12.49
N TYR A 44 3.00 2.20 -13.59
CA TYR A 44 1.56 2.38 -13.58
C TYR A 44 0.86 1.12 -13.07
N LEU A 45 1.40 -0.08 -13.37
CA LEU A 45 0.92 -1.34 -12.81
C LEU A 45 1.09 -1.42 -11.29
N ILE A 46 2.18 -0.90 -10.74
CA ILE A 46 2.39 -0.87 -9.29
C ILE A 46 1.41 0.07 -8.63
N TRP A 47 1.23 1.27 -9.19
CA TRP A 47 0.24 2.23 -8.72
C TRP A 47 -1.17 1.65 -8.78
N LEU A 48 -1.51 0.95 -9.85
CA LEU A 48 -2.76 0.19 -9.95
C LEU A 48 -2.87 -0.83 -8.82
N GLY A 49 -1.80 -1.61 -8.55
CA GLY A 49 -1.76 -2.57 -7.45
C GLY A 49 -2.00 -1.94 -6.08
N VAL A 50 -1.40 -0.78 -5.81
CA VAL A 50 -1.62 -0.01 -4.57
C VAL A 50 -3.06 0.47 -4.44
N ILE A 51 -3.63 1.01 -5.52
CA ILE A 51 -5.03 1.48 -5.55
C ILE A 51 -6.00 0.32 -5.33
N VAL A 52 -5.76 -0.82 -5.98
CA VAL A 52 -6.58 -2.02 -5.83
C VAL A 52 -6.45 -2.59 -4.42
N MET A 53 -5.24 -2.72 -3.87
CA MET A 53 -5.05 -3.18 -2.48
C MET A 53 -5.75 -2.26 -1.47
N THR A 54 -5.61 -0.96 -1.61
CA THR A 54 -6.27 0.00 -0.70
C THR A 54 -7.79 -0.05 -0.85
N GLY A 55 -8.32 -0.17 -2.08
CA GLY A 55 -9.74 -0.36 -2.34
C GLY A 55 -10.29 -1.66 -1.73
N ILE A 56 -9.55 -2.77 -1.88
CA ILE A 56 -9.89 -4.06 -1.27
C ILE A 56 -9.90 -3.90 0.25
N VAL A 57 -8.83 -3.42 0.88
CA VAL A 57 -8.78 -3.26 2.35
C VAL A 57 -9.95 -2.41 2.86
N GLN A 58 -10.30 -1.32 2.17
CA GLN A 58 -11.47 -0.51 2.54
C GLN A 58 -12.79 -1.25 2.34
N TYR A 59 -12.95 -1.98 1.25
CA TYR A 59 -14.14 -2.78 0.97
C TYR A 59 -14.37 -3.86 2.03
N TRP A 60 -13.31 -4.57 2.43
CA TRP A 60 -13.38 -5.60 3.48
C TRP A 60 -13.72 -5.00 4.85
N ARG A 61 -13.21 -3.79 5.13
CA ARG A 61 -13.48 -3.09 6.39
C ARG A 61 -14.91 -2.56 6.47
N GLY A 62 -15.43 -1.96 5.39
CA GLY A 62 -16.81 -1.48 5.34
C GLY A 62 -17.85 -2.61 5.40
N ARG A 63 -17.51 -3.80 4.89
CA ARG A 63 -18.39 -4.98 5.00
C ARG A 63 -18.53 -5.48 6.45
N ASN A 64 -17.53 -5.27 7.31
CA ASN A 64 -17.58 -5.69 8.71
C ASN A 64 -18.32 -4.68 9.62
N GLU A 65 -18.75 -3.54 9.08
CA GLU A 65 -19.50 -2.49 9.80
C GLU A 65 -21.02 -2.53 9.52
N LEU A 66 -21.50 -3.47 8.70
CA LEU A 66 -22.91 -3.74 8.39
C LEU A 66 -23.37 -5.06 9.03
#